data_AF-X1EQJ5-F1
#
_entry.id   AF-X1EQJ5-F1
#
_cell.length_a   1.000
_cell.length_b   1.000
_cell.length_c   1.000
_cell.angle_alpha   90.00
_cell.angle_beta   90.00
_cell.angle_gamma   90.00
#
_symmetry.space_group_name_H-M   'P 1'
#
loop_
_entity.id
_entity.type
_entity.pdbx_description
1 polymer ?
#
loop_
_entity_poly.entity_id
_entity_poly.type
_entity_poly.pdbx_seq_one_letter_code
_entity_poly.pdbx_strand_id
1 'polypeptide(L)'
;MKQIGRLHVLTDTVLQSRFSHLELARMAIKGGADTIQFRQKIGATREMIKIVRQLKQLCLDSGITLIVNDRVDVAIATEADGVHLGQNDFPIALARKLLGENRIIGGSAASLEEAQKCLAEGADYIGFGPVYPTAS
;
A
#
# COMPACT_ATOMS: atom_id res chain seq x y z
N MET A 1 7.12 8.44 -14.56
CA MET A 1 7.26 7.24 -13.71
C MET A 1 6.53 7.52 -12.41
N LYS A 2 5.70 6.59 -11.92
CA LYS A 2 5.04 6.75 -10.62
C LYS A 2 6.09 6.51 -9.53
N GLN A 3 6.16 7.40 -8.55
CA GLN A 3 7.12 7.32 -7.44
C GLN A 3 6.37 7.27 -6.12
N ILE A 4 7.00 6.67 -5.11
CA ILE A 4 6.54 6.76 -3.73
C ILE A 4 6.82 8.19 -3.23
N GLY A 5 5.85 8.77 -2.54
CA GLY A 5 5.97 10.12 -2.01
C GLY A 5 6.74 10.20 -0.69
N ARG A 6 6.86 11.42 -0.15
CA ARG A 6 7.55 11.73 1.11
C ARG A 6 6.68 11.46 2.35
N LEU A 7 5.37 11.65 2.25
CA LEU A 7 4.41 11.43 3.33
C LEU A 7 3.43 10.31 2.93
N HIS A 8 3.82 9.09 3.30
CA HIS A 8 3.08 7.86 3.06
C HIS A 8 2.18 7.54 4.26
N VAL A 9 0.86 7.65 4.08
CA VAL A 9 -0.12 7.42 5.15
C VAL A 9 -0.90 6.14 4.90
N LEU A 10 -0.94 5.27 5.92
CA LEU A 10 -1.73 4.04 5.93
C LEU A 10 -3.11 4.35 6.49
N THR A 11 -4.16 3.99 5.75
CA THR A 11 -5.55 4.05 6.23
C THR A 11 -5.92 2.69 6.82
N ASP A 12 -6.48 2.70 8.02
CA ASP A 12 -6.81 1.48 8.77
C ASP A 12 -8.11 1.71 9.56
N THR A 13 -9.08 0.80 9.44
CA THR A 13 -10.35 0.88 10.18
C THR A 13 -10.47 -0.12 11.33
N VAL A 14 -9.38 -0.83 11.67
CA VAL A 14 -9.30 -1.69 12.86
C VAL A 14 -8.78 -0.88 14.05
N LEU A 15 -7.79 -0.01 13.82
CA LEU A 15 -7.21 0.86 14.86
C LEU A 15 -8.11 2.05 15.21
N GLN A 16 -9.03 2.41 14.32
CA GLN A 16 -10.07 3.40 14.56
C GLN A 16 -11.34 2.98 13.82
N SER A 17 -12.51 3.21 14.38
CA SER A 17 -13.81 2.86 13.75
C SER A 17 -14.68 4.08 13.45
N ARG A 18 -14.15 5.29 13.63
CA ARG A 18 -14.90 6.54 13.48
C ARG A 18 -15.04 6.96 12.03
N PHE A 19 -14.03 6.67 11.20
CA PHE A 19 -13.93 7.13 9.83
C PHE A 19 -13.71 5.96 8.88
N SER A 20 -14.35 6.02 7.72
CA SER A 20 -14.06 5.13 6.60
C SER A 20 -12.67 5.38 6.02
N HIS A 21 -12.14 4.42 5.26
CA HIS A 21 -10.89 4.63 4.51
C HIS A 21 -10.94 5.87 3.61
N LEU A 22 -12.09 6.16 3.00
CA LEU A 22 -12.25 7.31 2.11
C LEU A 22 -12.14 8.63 2.88
N GLU A 23 -12.75 8.72 4.07
CA GLU A 23 -12.65 9.90 4.93
C GLU A 23 -11.23 10.07 5.47
N LEU A 24 -10.59 8.99 5.92
CA LEU A 24 -9.19 9.02 6.32
C LEU A 24 -8.28 9.52 5.20
N ALA A 25 -8.44 8.97 3.99
CA ALA A 25 -7.64 9.38 2.84
C ALA A 25 -7.86 10.86 2.51
N ARG A 26 -9.10 11.37 2.52
CA ARG A 26 -9.37 12.80 2.31
C ARG A 26 -8.69 13.69 3.34
N MET A 27 -8.75 13.31 4.62
CA MET A 27 -8.08 14.06 5.69
C MET A 27 -6.55 14.01 5.55
N ALA A 28 -5.99 12.85 5.23
CA ALA A 28 -4.55 12.67 5.01
C ALA A 28 -4.05 13.49 3.82
N ILE A 29 -4.75 13.45 2.68
CA ILE A 29 -4.41 14.23 1.48
C ILE A 29 -4.48 15.72 1.79
N LYS A 30 -5.53 16.19 2.49
CA LYS A 30 -5.63 17.59 2.95
C LYS A 30 -4.47 17.98 3.89
N GLY A 31 -3.98 17.03 4.68
CA GLY A 31 -2.81 17.18 5.55
C GLY A 31 -1.46 17.11 4.82
N GLY A 32 -1.44 16.91 3.51
CA GLY A 32 -0.22 16.87 2.69
C GLY A 32 0.31 15.47 2.40
N ALA A 33 -0.45 14.40 2.66
CA ALA A 33 -0.06 13.06 2.23
C ALA A 33 0.03 13.00 0.71
N ASP A 34 1.16 12.48 0.20
CA ASP A 34 1.44 12.29 -1.22
C ASP A 34 1.41 10.81 -1.62
N THR A 35 1.25 9.91 -0.65
CA THR A 35 0.94 8.50 -0.87
C THR A 35 -0.07 8.00 0.15
N ILE A 36 -1.09 7.30 -0.32
CA ILE A 36 -2.08 6.62 0.51
C ILE A 36 -1.91 5.11 0.35
N GLN A 37 -1.89 4.40 1.46
CA GLN A 37 -1.94 2.94 1.48
C GLN A 37 -3.26 2.48 2.09
N PHE A 38 -4.00 1.68 1.33
CA PHE A 38 -5.16 0.97 1.82
C PHE A 38 -4.69 -0.25 2.62
N ARG A 39 -4.81 -0.19 3.95
CA ARG A 39 -4.47 -1.30 4.85
C ARG A 39 -5.72 -1.85 5.52
N GLN A 40 -6.19 -2.97 5.01
CA GLN A 40 -7.31 -3.70 5.60
C GLN A 40 -6.95 -5.18 5.69
N LYS A 41 -6.55 -5.63 6.88
CA LYS A 41 -6.10 -7.02 7.10
C LYS A 41 -7.25 -8.04 7.06
N ILE A 42 -8.48 -7.62 7.32
CA ILE A 42 -9.64 -8.51 7.48
C ILE A 42 -10.80 -8.02 6.63
N GLY A 43 -11.53 -8.93 6.01
CA GLY A 43 -12.77 -8.62 5.29
C GLY A 43 -12.89 -9.34 3.96
N ALA A 44 -14.08 -9.27 3.36
CA ALA A 44 -14.33 -9.90 2.08
C ALA A 44 -13.65 -9.12 0.94
N THR A 45 -12.97 -9.85 0.04
CA THR A 45 -12.32 -9.30 -1.15
C THR A 45 -13.24 -8.39 -1.97
N ARG A 46 -14.53 -8.77 -2.09
CA ARG A 46 -15.54 -7.99 -2.83
C ARG A 46 -15.69 -6.58 -2.27
N GLU A 47 -15.71 -6.44 -0.96
CA GLU A 47 -15.85 -5.13 -0.31
C GLU A 47 -14.55 -4.33 -0.39
N MET A 48 -13.39 -4.98 -0.25
CA MET A 48 -12.09 -4.34 -0.49
C MET A 48 -12.02 -3.74 -1.89
N ILE A 49 -12.41 -4.48 -2.94
CA ILE A 49 -12.43 -3.98 -4.32
C ILE A 49 -13.31 -2.73 -4.46
N LYS A 50 -14.49 -2.71 -3.84
CA LYS A 50 -15.37 -1.53 -3.88
C LYS A 50 -14.72 -0.31 -3.26
N ILE A 51 -14.12 -0.47 -2.07
CA ILE A 51 -13.47 0.62 -1.35
C ILE A 51 -12.23 1.12 -2.10
N VAL A 52 -11.37 0.20 -2.57
CA VAL A 52 -10.14 0.56 -3.27
C VAL A 52 -10.44 1.26 -4.60
N ARG A 53 -11.53 0.93 -5.31
CA ARG A 53 -11.96 1.70 -6.49
C ARG A 53 -12.31 3.15 -6.16
N GLN A 54 -13.01 3.38 -5.05
CA GLN A 54 -13.32 4.74 -4.60
C GLN A 54 -12.05 5.51 -4.20
N LEU A 55 -11.14 4.86 -3.49
CA LEU A 55 -9.82 5.42 -3.18
C LEU A 55 -9.01 5.70 -4.43
N LYS A 56 -9.07 4.83 -5.44
CA LYS A 56 -8.31 4.99 -6.68
C LYS A 56 -8.77 6.24 -7.42
N GLN A 57 -10.07 6.47 -7.52
CA GLN A 57 -10.60 7.69 -8.12
C GLN A 57 -10.17 8.93 -7.32
N LEU A 58 -10.33 8.91 -5.99
CA LEU A 58 -9.92 10.03 -5.14
C LEU A 58 -8.43 10.37 -5.30
N CYS A 59 -7.57 9.35 -5.30
CA CYS A 59 -6.13 9.52 -5.44
C CYS A 59 -5.77 10.02 -6.84
N LEU A 60 -6.43 9.50 -7.89
CA LEU A 60 -6.24 9.98 -9.26
C LEU A 60 -6.59 11.46 -9.40
N ASP A 61 -7.75 11.88 -8.89
CA ASP A 61 -8.22 13.27 -8.95
C ASP A 61 -7.30 14.23 -8.18
N SER A 62 -6.61 13.71 -7.17
CA SER A 62 -5.71 14.48 -6.30
C SER A 62 -4.24 14.38 -6.70
N GLY A 63 -3.88 13.60 -7.73
CA GLY A 63 -2.49 13.35 -8.13
C GLY A 63 -1.67 12.54 -7.11
N ILE A 64 -2.33 11.69 -6.33
CA ILE A 64 -1.76 10.93 -5.21
C ILE A 64 -1.52 9.48 -5.61
N THR A 65 -0.42 8.88 -5.13
CA THR A 65 -0.14 7.46 -5.33
C THR A 65 -0.98 6.60 -4.39
N LEU A 66 -1.67 5.58 -4.93
CA LEU A 66 -2.42 4.60 -4.14
C LEU A 66 -1.73 3.23 -4.13
N ILE A 67 -1.39 2.76 -2.93
CA ILE A 67 -0.82 1.44 -2.66
C ILE A 67 -1.86 0.55 -1.96
N VAL A 68 -1.94 -0.72 -2.35
CA VAL A 68 -2.77 -1.73 -1.66
C VAL A 68 -1.89 -2.63 -0.81
N ASN A 69 -2.20 -2.76 0.47
CA ASN A 69 -1.48 -3.62 1.38
C ASN A 69 -1.82 -5.11 1.11
N ASP A 70 -0.79 -5.96 1.02
CA ASP A 70 -0.77 -7.44 0.91
C ASP A 70 -1.45 -8.05 -0.33
N ARG A 71 -2.54 -7.44 -0.80
CA ARG A 71 -3.51 -8.01 -1.73
C ARG A 71 -3.23 -7.65 -3.17
N VAL A 72 -2.31 -8.39 -3.80
CA VAL A 72 -1.97 -8.27 -5.23
C VAL A 72 -3.20 -8.42 -6.13
N ASP A 73 -4.11 -9.33 -5.80
CA ASP A 73 -5.36 -9.56 -6.51
C ASP A 73 -6.28 -8.33 -6.50
N VAL A 74 -6.43 -7.68 -5.35
CA VAL A 74 -7.21 -6.45 -5.21
C VAL A 74 -6.55 -5.32 -6.00
N ALA A 75 -5.23 -5.15 -5.89
CA ALA A 75 -4.50 -4.13 -6.64
C ALA A 75 -4.68 -4.27 -8.16
N ILE A 76 -4.67 -5.51 -8.67
CA ILE A 76 -4.94 -5.79 -10.09
C ILE A 76 -6.39 -5.44 -10.45
N ALA A 77 -7.35 -5.94 -9.69
CA ALA A 77 -8.79 -5.76 -9.96
C ALA A 77 -9.26 -4.30 -9.91
N THR A 78 -8.50 -3.42 -9.27
CA THR A 78 -8.82 -2.00 -9.10
C THR A 78 -7.82 -1.06 -9.77
N GLU A 79 -6.84 -1.59 -10.50
CA GLU A 79 -5.78 -0.80 -11.16
C GLU A 79 -5.08 0.18 -10.20
N ALA A 80 -4.80 -0.30 -8.98
CA ALA A 80 -4.00 0.45 -8.01
C ALA A 80 -2.59 0.74 -8.58
N ASP A 81 -1.94 1.77 -8.04
CA ASP A 81 -0.62 2.17 -8.53
C ASP A 81 0.47 1.18 -8.09
N GLY A 82 0.21 0.43 -7.02
CA GLY A 82 1.12 -0.58 -6.52
C GLY A 82 0.62 -1.36 -5.32
N VAL A 83 1.53 -2.15 -4.75
CA VAL A 83 1.32 -2.94 -3.53
C VAL A 83 2.42 -2.70 -2.51
N HIS A 84 2.13 -3.01 -1.25
CA HIS A 84 3.14 -3.18 -0.20
C HIS A 84 3.01 -4.59 0.37
N LEU A 85 4.13 -5.31 0.49
CA LEU A 85 4.17 -6.72 0.83
C LEU A 85 5.13 -6.96 2.00
N GLY A 86 4.66 -7.63 3.04
CA GLY A 86 5.46 -8.16 4.12
C GLY A 86 6.08 -9.52 3.80
N GLN A 87 6.88 -10.03 4.74
CA GLN A 87 7.65 -11.27 4.55
C GLN A 87 6.78 -12.52 4.38
N ASN A 88 5.55 -12.50 4.91
CA ASN A 88 4.61 -13.62 4.86
C ASN A 88 3.48 -13.41 3.84
N ASP A 89 3.53 -12.33 3.07
CA ASP A 89 2.52 -12.00 2.06
C ASP A 89 2.88 -12.61 0.71
N PHE A 90 2.25 -12.13 -0.36
CA PHE A 90 2.55 -12.58 -1.72
C PHE A 90 4.04 -12.35 -2.05
N PRO A 91 4.78 -13.33 -2.60
CA PRO A 91 6.21 -13.16 -2.87
C PRO A 91 6.49 -12.00 -3.84
N ILE A 92 7.42 -11.11 -3.51
CA ILE A 92 7.72 -9.90 -4.28
C ILE A 92 8.08 -10.25 -5.73
N ALA A 93 8.95 -11.24 -5.93
CA ALA A 93 9.37 -11.69 -7.26
C ALA A 93 8.19 -12.18 -8.12
N LEU A 94 7.17 -12.81 -7.51
CA LEU A 94 5.95 -13.21 -8.23
C LEU A 94 5.02 -12.01 -8.46
N ALA A 95 4.90 -11.11 -7.47
CA ALA A 95 4.12 -9.88 -7.63
C ALA A 95 4.65 -9.05 -8.80
N ARG A 96 5.97 -8.92 -8.95
CA ARG A 96 6.61 -8.24 -10.08
C ARG A 96 6.21 -8.86 -11.41
N LYS A 97 6.22 -10.19 -11.53
CA LYS A 97 5.77 -10.90 -12.74
C LYS A 97 4.30 -10.62 -13.10
N LEU A 98 3.42 -10.48 -12.10
CA LEU A 98 2.00 -10.22 -12.32
C LEU A 98 1.68 -8.75 -12.60
N LEU A 99 2.39 -7.84 -11.94
CA LEU A 99 2.12 -6.40 -11.97
C LEU A 99 2.91 -5.68 -13.08
N GLY A 100 3.96 -6.32 -13.60
CA GLY A 100 4.88 -5.75 -14.59
C GLY A 100 5.77 -4.65 -14.00
N GLU A 101 6.56 -4.03 -14.86
CA GLU A 101 7.56 -3.02 -14.48
C GLU A 101 6.96 -1.64 -14.13
N ASN A 102 5.69 -1.40 -14.48
CA ASN A 102 5.08 -0.07 -14.38
C ASN A 102 4.39 0.21 -13.04
N ARG A 103 4.13 -0.83 -12.23
CA ARG A 103 3.46 -0.70 -10.93
C ARG A 103 4.48 -0.75 -9.80
N ILE A 104 4.19 -0.02 -8.74
CA ILE A 104 5.05 0.11 -7.57
C ILE A 104 4.91 -1.15 -6.70
N ILE A 105 6.02 -1.68 -6.18
CA ILE A 105 6.04 -2.77 -5.21
C ILE A 105 6.92 -2.36 -4.04
N GLY A 106 6.32 -2.28 -2.85
CA GLY A 106 7.03 -2.09 -1.60
C GLY A 106 7.28 -3.39 -0.87
N GLY A 107 8.43 -3.50 -0.19
CA GLY A 107 8.74 -4.58 0.74
C GLY A 107 8.85 -4.08 2.18
N SER A 108 8.37 -4.85 3.15
CA SER A 108 8.65 -4.60 4.57
C SER A 108 9.98 -5.25 4.98
N ALA A 109 10.79 -4.55 5.77
CA ALA A 109 12.03 -5.09 6.33
C ALA A 109 12.28 -4.55 7.75
N ALA A 110 12.80 -5.40 8.62
CA ALA A 110 13.26 -5.07 9.97
C ALA A 110 14.79 -5.20 10.12
N SER A 111 15.48 -5.70 9.10
CA SER A 111 16.93 -5.83 9.07
C SER A 111 17.51 -5.40 7.71
N LEU A 112 18.81 -5.11 7.68
CA LEU A 112 19.51 -4.79 6.44
C LEU A 112 19.44 -5.96 5.44
N GLU A 113 19.53 -7.19 5.93
CA GLU A 113 19.45 -8.41 5.12
C GLU A 113 18.07 -8.55 4.45
N GLU A 114 16.99 -8.32 5.20
CA GLU A 114 15.63 -8.34 4.67
C GLU A 114 15.41 -7.23 3.64
N ALA A 115 15.96 -6.04 3.87
CA ALA A 115 15.87 -4.93 2.92
C ALA A 115 16.60 -5.26 1.61
N GLN A 116 17.82 -5.81 1.69
CA GLN A 116 18.59 -6.25 0.52
C GLN A 116 17.86 -7.36 -0.25
N LYS A 117 17.25 -8.31 0.46
CA LYS A 117 16.44 -9.36 -0.15
C LYS A 117 15.25 -8.79 -0.92
N CYS A 118 14.49 -7.87 -0.31
CA CYS A 118 13.34 -7.24 -0.98
C CYS A 118 13.77 -6.51 -2.27
N LEU A 119 14.89 -5.78 -2.23
CA LEU A 119 15.43 -5.10 -3.41
C LEU A 119 15.85 -6.09 -4.50
N ALA A 120 16.55 -7.17 -4.14
CA ALA A 120 16.96 -8.22 -5.08
C ALA A 120 15.76 -8.93 -5.73
N GLU A 121 14.63 -9.03 -5.01
CA GLU A 121 13.38 -9.61 -5.52
C GLU A 121 12.55 -8.64 -6.38
N GLY A 122 12.95 -7.37 -6.47
CA GLY A 122 12.34 -6.37 -7.37
C GLY A 122 11.39 -5.38 -6.69
N ALA A 123 11.53 -5.14 -5.38
CA ALA A 123 10.85 -4.03 -4.71
C ALA A 123 11.43 -2.66 -5.15
N ASP A 124 10.54 -1.69 -5.35
CA ASP A 124 10.87 -0.30 -5.69
C ASP A 124 11.19 0.56 -4.46
N TYR A 125 10.67 0.18 -3.28
CA TYR A 125 10.95 0.85 -2.02
C TYR A 125 10.82 -0.11 -0.83
N ILE A 126 11.40 0.29 0.30
CA ILE A 126 11.39 -0.49 1.54
C ILE A 126 10.68 0.30 2.65
N GLY A 127 9.72 -0.34 3.32
CA GLY A 127 9.21 0.08 4.62
C GLY A 127 10.09 -0.52 5.71
N PHE A 128 11.03 0.27 6.23
CA PHE A 128 11.98 -0.20 7.24
C PHE A 128 11.46 0.09 8.66
N GLY A 129 11.26 -0.95 9.46
CA GLY A 129 10.76 -0.77 10.82
C GLY A 129 10.37 -2.06 11.53
N PRO A 130 9.70 -1.95 12.68
CA PRO A 130 9.28 -0.69 13.30
C PRO A 130 10.45 0.07 13.96
N VAL A 131 10.48 1.40 13.82
CA VAL A 131 11.48 2.26 14.51
C VAL A 131 11.20 2.32 16.02
N TYR A 132 9.92 2.35 16.39
CA TYR A 132 9.44 2.28 17.77
C TYR A 132 8.45 1.13 17.91
N PRO A 133 8.41 0.42 19.05
CA PRO A 133 7.44 -0.64 19.28
C PRO A 133 6.00 -0.17 19.04
N THR A 134 5.22 -0.98 18.31
CA THR A 134 3.82 -0.70 17.97
C THR A 134 3.00 -1.98 18.01
N ALA A 135 1.69 -1.84 18.28
CA ALA A 135 0.71 -2.93 18.25
C ALA A 135 -0.18 -2.92 17.00
N SER A 136 0.15 -2.07 16.01
CA SER A 136 -0.62 -1.82 14.78
C SER A 136 -0.57 -2.94 13.75
#